data_AF-A0A9D5C7T4-F1
#
_entry.id   AF-A0A9D5C7T4-F1
#
_cell.length_a   1.000
_cell.length_b   1.000
_cell.length_c   1.000
_cell.angle_alpha   90.00
_cell.angle_beta   90.00
_cell.angle_gamma   90.00
#
_symmetry.space_group_name_H-M   'P 1'
#
loop_
_entity.id
_entity.type
_entity.pdbx_description
1 polymer ?
#
loop_
_entity_poly.entity_id
_entity_poly.type
_entity_poly.pdbx_seq_one_letter_code
_entity_poly.pdbx_strand_id
1 'polypeptide(L)'
;MWKLQGKKRELCSHCVSEDDSDGPLKGVCHCCKSDNVELTLLDLYSGCGGMSTGLCLGAQLSGLNLVTKWAVDSDKAACESMKLNHTETQIRNESADDFLDLLKEWERLCRCYAVGIGNQRKHHIRASHINVSNGDVQDDSMASEEFEVSRLVDICYGDPTSVGKRGLKFKVRWKGYGPSEDTWEPIEGLSNCEESIRNFVIEGFKSKILPRPGEVDVVCGGPPCQVCEGYTSTICIEPISSHELPSKAWNNGCGLLWPSSISFACNLPQFPLPTHEVILRGGASAEFERNVVGYDEGQVRVLEKAIVLKDVLSDLPAVSNEENNDQMPYTKGPQTEFQRYIRTPKSEMIGLAACEVEETKSMLFDHRPRKLFEDDYLRVCQIPRKKGANFRDLPGLIIDANNTVQLDPTKKRTLLPSGKPLVPDYALNFWEGKSLRPFGRLWWDETMPTVLTVPDAHHQVVLHPEQDRVLTIREIARLQGFPDYYRFFGTVKERYRQIGNAVAVPVGKALGYAMGLAWLKQSGDEPLMTLPSNFAFSYKVPQLSTSSSEVQNMSS
;
A
#
# COMPACT_ATOMS: atom_id res chain seq x y z
N MET A 1 -13.15 -26.27 -22.15
CA MET A 1 -11.88 -26.08 -22.88
C MET A 1 -11.99 -24.81 -23.70
N TRP A 2 -11.70 -23.65 -23.12
CA TRP A 2 -11.88 -22.34 -23.78
C TRP A 2 -10.53 -21.88 -24.34
N LYS A 3 -10.43 -21.77 -25.67
CA LYS A 3 -9.28 -21.14 -26.36
C LYS A 3 -9.41 -19.63 -26.22
N LEU A 4 -8.50 -19.02 -25.46
CA LEU A 4 -8.27 -17.57 -25.46
C LEU A 4 -7.58 -17.18 -26.77
N GLN A 5 -8.31 -16.53 -27.68
CA GLN A 5 -7.71 -15.80 -28.79
C GLN A 5 -7.35 -14.40 -28.29
N GLY A 6 -6.09 -14.19 -27.90
CA GLY A 6 -5.56 -12.86 -27.67
C GLY A 6 -5.44 -12.09 -28.98
N LYS A 7 -6.03 -10.89 -29.05
CA LYS A 7 -5.74 -9.92 -30.12
C LYS A 7 -4.27 -9.50 -29.97
N LYS A 8 -3.43 -9.81 -30.96
CA LYS A 8 -2.13 -9.17 -31.14
C LYS A 8 -2.36 -7.66 -31.27
N ARG A 9 -1.78 -6.85 -30.39
CA ARG A 9 -1.45 -5.46 -30.73
C ARG A 9 -0.22 -5.53 -31.63
N GLU A 10 -0.38 -5.11 -32.89
CA GLU A 10 0.74 -5.02 -33.84
C GLU A 10 1.70 -3.93 -33.37
N LEU A 11 2.91 -4.33 -32.99
CA LEU A 11 4.06 -3.43 -32.98
C LEU A 11 4.48 -3.19 -34.44
N CYS A 12 4.80 -1.94 -34.75
CA CYS A 12 5.14 -1.40 -36.07
C CYS A 12 5.95 -2.38 -36.95
N SER A 13 5.44 -2.67 -38.15
CA SER A 13 5.96 -3.63 -39.13
C SER A 13 7.15 -3.11 -39.97
N HIS A 14 7.91 -2.13 -39.48
CA HIS A 14 8.98 -1.47 -40.27
C HIS A 14 10.42 -1.83 -39.90
N CYS A 15 10.67 -3.02 -39.34
CA CYS A 15 12.01 -3.55 -39.20
C CYS A 15 12.09 -4.96 -39.81
N VAL A 16 12.25 -5.05 -41.13
CA VAL A 16 12.51 -6.32 -41.83
C VAL A 16 13.74 -6.15 -42.71
N SER A 17 14.75 -7.01 -42.56
CA SER A 17 15.58 -7.52 -43.66
C SER A 17 16.38 -8.72 -43.19
N GLU A 18 16.27 -9.81 -43.96
CA GLU A 18 17.25 -10.88 -44.03
C GLU A 18 18.49 -10.30 -44.72
N ASP A 19 19.65 -10.33 -44.06
CA ASP A 19 20.94 -10.42 -44.74
C ASP A 19 22.03 -10.83 -43.72
N ASP A 20 22.62 -12.00 -43.99
CA ASP A 20 23.81 -12.55 -43.34
C ASP A 20 25.07 -11.82 -43.85
N SER A 21 25.82 -11.14 -42.97
CA SER A 21 27.30 -11.11 -42.96
C SER A 21 27.90 -10.05 -42.00
N ASP A 22 28.85 -10.52 -41.17
CA ASP A 22 29.98 -9.83 -40.50
C ASP A 22 29.79 -8.64 -39.52
N GLY A 23 30.26 -8.86 -38.27
CA GLY A 23 30.88 -7.84 -37.39
C GLY A 23 30.12 -7.45 -36.09
N PRO A 24 30.78 -7.39 -34.90
CA PRO A 24 30.11 -7.11 -33.63
C PRO A 24 30.11 -5.62 -33.31
N LEU A 25 29.23 -4.84 -33.94
CA LEU A 25 28.87 -3.49 -33.50
C LEU A 25 27.37 -3.28 -33.75
N LYS A 26 26.50 -3.77 -32.85
CA LYS A 26 25.07 -3.44 -32.91
C LYS A 26 24.84 -2.06 -32.34
N GLY A 27 24.75 -1.09 -33.25
CA GLY A 27 24.31 0.26 -33.00
C GLY A 27 22.90 0.29 -32.40
N VAL A 28 22.71 1.20 -31.45
CA VAL A 28 21.42 1.53 -30.84
C VAL A 28 20.48 2.05 -31.94
N CYS A 29 19.41 1.31 -32.22
CA CYS A 29 18.35 1.76 -33.13
C CYS A 29 17.69 3.03 -32.55
N HIS A 30 17.95 4.17 -33.19
CA HIS A 30 17.41 5.49 -32.84
C HIS A 30 15.95 5.71 -33.30
N CYS A 31 15.21 4.65 -33.67
CA CYS A 31 13.84 4.77 -34.18
C CYS A 31 12.74 4.58 -33.10
N CYS A 32 13.10 4.20 -31.88
CA CYS A 32 12.16 4.05 -30.77
C CYS A 32 12.15 5.31 -29.89
N LYS A 33 11.64 6.44 -30.40
CA LYS A 33 11.04 7.42 -29.48
C LYS A 33 9.87 6.68 -28.84
N SER A 34 10.00 6.26 -27.59
CA SER A 34 8.90 5.65 -26.86
C SER A 34 7.77 6.65 -26.83
N ASP A 35 6.72 6.42 -27.60
CA ASP A 35 5.43 7.00 -27.29
C ASP A 35 5.19 6.72 -25.80
N ASN A 36 4.88 7.76 -25.03
CA ASN A 36 4.76 7.70 -23.58
C ASN A 36 3.49 6.90 -23.21
N VAL A 37 3.52 5.58 -23.42
CA VAL A 37 2.39 4.68 -23.24
C VAL A 37 2.11 4.57 -21.74
N GLU A 38 0.95 5.07 -21.33
CA GLU A 38 0.40 4.85 -20.00
C GLU A 38 0.03 3.36 -19.83
N LEU A 39 0.57 2.73 -18.80
CA LEU A 39 0.18 1.40 -18.34
C LEU A 39 -0.78 1.50 -17.17
N THR A 40 -1.76 0.60 -17.13
CA THR A 40 -2.78 0.57 -16.09
C THR A 40 -2.49 -0.51 -15.04
N LEU A 41 -2.58 -0.11 -13.78
CA LEU A 41 -2.49 -0.98 -12.61
C LEU A 41 -3.86 -1.15 -11.94
N LEU A 42 -4.20 -2.41 -11.61
CA LEU A 42 -5.30 -2.77 -10.70
C LEU A 42 -4.70 -3.27 -9.37
N ASP A 43 -5.05 -2.60 -8.28
CA ASP A 43 -4.59 -2.94 -6.93
C ASP A 43 -5.71 -3.62 -6.12
N LEU A 44 -5.56 -4.92 -5.84
CA LEU A 44 -6.51 -5.72 -5.06
C LEU A 44 -6.07 -5.84 -3.61
N TYR A 45 -7.00 -5.72 -2.65
CA TYR A 45 -6.66 -5.63 -1.22
C TYR A 45 -5.68 -4.47 -0.97
N SER A 46 -5.96 -3.33 -1.63
CA SER A 46 -5.03 -2.22 -1.76
C SER A 46 -4.62 -1.58 -0.43
N GLY A 47 -5.40 -1.77 0.63
CA GLY A 47 -5.25 -1.09 1.90
C GLY A 47 -5.22 0.43 1.67
N CYS A 48 -4.24 1.09 2.29
CA CYS A 48 -4.02 2.52 2.06
C CYS A 48 -3.11 2.79 0.84
N GLY A 49 -2.71 1.79 0.05
CA GLY A 49 -1.97 1.97 -1.21
C GLY A 49 -0.45 1.96 -1.13
N GLY A 50 0.15 1.37 -0.09
CA GLY A 50 1.62 1.33 0.04
C GLY A 50 2.31 0.66 -1.16
N MET A 51 1.79 -0.49 -1.59
CA MET A 51 2.35 -1.26 -2.71
C MET A 51 2.20 -0.53 -4.05
N SER A 52 0.98 -0.14 -4.43
CA SER A 52 0.71 0.54 -5.69
C SER A 52 1.40 1.90 -5.79
N THR A 53 1.44 2.67 -4.69
CA THR A 53 2.22 3.93 -4.63
C THR A 53 3.70 3.66 -4.92
N GLY A 54 4.28 2.66 -4.25
CA GLY A 54 5.68 2.28 -4.51
C GLY A 54 5.89 1.84 -5.95
N LEU A 55 5.08 0.92 -6.47
CA LEU A 55 5.20 0.39 -7.84
C LEU A 55 5.19 1.51 -8.89
N CYS A 56 4.26 2.46 -8.79
CA CYS A 56 4.18 3.58 -9.73
C CYS A 56 5.42 4.49 -9.64
N LEU A 57 5.89 4.81 -8.44
CA LEU A 57 7.13 5.59 -8.24
C LEU A 57 8.36 4.88 -8.83
N GLY A 58 8.44 3.55 -8.66
CA GLY A 58 9.51 2.72 -9.20
C GLY A 58 9.49 2.64 -10.73
N ALA A 59 8.30 2.38 -11.30
CA ALA A 59 8.10 2.32 -12.73
C ALA A 59 8.48 3.65 -13.40
N GLN A 60 8.10 4.78 -12.79
CA GLN A 60 8.48 6.10 -13.28
C GLN A 60 10.00 6.27 -13.38
N LEU A 61 10.77 5.78 -12.40
CA LEU A 61 12.24 5.81 -12.44
C LEU A 61 12.83 4.98 -13.57
N SER A 62 12.15 3.92 -14.00
CA SER A 62 12.58 3.13 -15.17
C SER A 62 12.24 3.80 -16.51
N GLY A 63 11.49 4.91 -16.50
CA GLY A 63 10.96 5.57 -17.69
C GLY A 63 9.59 5.04 -18.13
N LEU A 64 8.88 4.32 -17.25
CA LEU A 64 7.55 3.76 -17.53
C LEU A 64 6.46 4.54 -16.79
N ASN A 65 5.45 5.00 -17.52
CA ASN A 65 4.29 5.66 -16.94
C ASN A 65 3.25 4.61 -16.47
N LEU A 66 3.39 4.12 -15.24
CA LEU A 66 2.41 3.24 -14.61
C LEU A 66 1.45 4.04 -13.74
N VAL A 67 0.14 3.82 -13.93
CA VAL A 67 -0.92 4.52 -13.19
C VAL A 67 -1.85 3.52 -12.53
N THR A 68 -2.03 3.63 -11.22
CA THR A 68 -3.07 2.92 -10.47
C THR A 68 -4.43 3.41 -10.94
N LYS A 69 -5.07 2.66 -11.83
CA LYS A 69 -6.33 3.06 -12.44
C LYS A 69 -7.53 2.60 -11.64
N TRP A 70 -7.41 1.43 -11.01
CA TRP A 70 -8.45 0.85 -10.16
C TRP A 70 -7.82 0.31 -8.88
N ALA A 71 -8.54 0.45 -7.77
CA ALA A 71 -8.17 -0.12 -6.49
C ALA A 71 -9.39 -0.67 -5.76
N VAL A 72 -9.23 -1.80 -5.08
CA VAL A 72 -10.32 -2.50 -4.40
C VAL A 72 -9.89 -2.83 -2.98
N ASP A 73 -10.70 -2.44 -2.00
CA ASP A 73 -10.54 -2.84 -0.60
C ASP A 73 -11.89 -2.85 0.13
N SER A 74 -12.06 -3.73 1.10
CA SER A 74 -13.28 -3.79 1.90
C SER A 74 -13.26 -2.83 3.09
N ASP A 75 -12.10 -2.30 3.48
CA ASP A 75 -11.93 -1.31 4.54
C ASP A 75 -12.21 0.11 4.02
N LYS A 76 -13.31 0.70 4.49
CA LYS A 76 -13.71 2.06 4.10
C LYS A 76 -12.65 3.11 4.44
N ALA A 77 -12.01 3.04 5.60
CA ALA A 77 -11.02 4.03 6.00
C ALA A 77 -9.77 3.97 5.09
N ALA A 78 -9.38 2.77 4.69
CA ALA A 78 -8.31 2.55 3.73
C ALA A 78 -8.65 3.09 2.33
N CYS A 79 -9.87 2.82 1.84
CA CYS A 79 -10.36 3.40 0.58
C CYS A 79 -10.38 4.93 0.60
N GLU A 80 -10.82 5.55 1.70
CA GLU A 80 -10.83 7.02 1.81
C GLU A 80 -9.41 7.59 1.84
N SER A 81 -8.45 6.94 2.51
CA SER A 81 -7.03 7.32 2.41
C SER A 81 -6.52 7.24 0.97
N MET A 82 -6.85 6.17 0.24
CA MET A 82 -6.51 6.05 -1.18
C MET A 82 -7.07 7.23 -1.99
N LYS A 83 -8.33 7.63 -1.76
CA LYS A 83 -8.98 8.73 -2.49
C LYS A 83 -8.32 10.09 -2.24
N LEU A 84 -7.83 10.31 -1.03
CA LEU A 84 -7.11 11.54 -0.67
C LEU A 84 -5.77 11.66 -1.42
N ASN A 85 -5.13 10.54 -1.75
CA ASN A 85 -3.78 10.52 -2.29
C ASN A 85 -3.73 10.23 -3.79
N HIS A 86 -4.73 9.54 -4.35
CA HIS A 86 -4.81 9.13 -5.76
C HIS A 86 -6.18 9.49 -6.34
N THR A 87 -6.34 10.77 -6.66
CA THR A 87 -7.63 11.38 -7.07
C THR A 87 -8.20 10.86 -8.39
N GLU A 88 -7.33 10.32 -9.24
CA GLU A 88 -7.62 9.79 -10.57
C GLU A 88 -7.95 8.29 -10.58
N THR A 89 -7.73 7.60 -9.45
CA THR A 89 -7.98 6.17 -9.30
C THR A 89 -9.44 5.89 -9.00
N GLN A 90 -10.01 4.90 -9.67
CA GLN A 90 -11.34 4.36 -9.38
C GLN A 90 -11.26 3.43 -8.16
N ILE A 91 -11.58 3.95 -6.98
CA ILE A 91 -11.45 3.23 -5.71
C ILE A 91 -12.80 2.66 -5.29
N ARG A 92 -12.85 1.34 -5.11
CA ARG A 92 -14.08 0.60 -4.81
C ARG A 92 -14.01 0.02 -3.41
N ASN A 93 -14.99 0.40 -2.58
CA ASN A 93 -15.12 -0.13 -1.23
C ASN A 93 -16.05 -1.34 -1.20
N GLU A 94 -15.51 -2.50 -1.56
CA GLU A 94 -16.24 -3.77 -1.68
C GLU A 94 -15.29 -4.96 -1.51
N SER A 95 -15.83 -6.18 -1.38
CA SER A 95 -15.01 -7.39 -1.32
C SER A 95 -14.41 -7.72 -2.69
N ALA A 96 -13.26 -8.41 -2.72
CA ALA A 96 -12.67 -8.85 -3.99
C ALA A 96 -13.58 -9.81 -4.77
N ASP A 97 -14.36 -10.65 -4.07
CA ASP A 97 -15.31 -11.58 -4.68
C ASP A 97 -16.50 -10.85 -5.32
N ASP A 98 -17.04 -9.84 -4.62
CA ASP A 98 -18.10 -9.01 -5.17
C ASP A 98 -17.60 -8.17 -6.35
N PHE A 99 -16.37 -7.64 -6.28
CA PHE A 99 -15.75 -6.97 -7.43
C PHE A 99 -15.61 -7.91 -8.63
N LEU A 100 -15.16 -9.16 -8.42
CA LEU A 100 -15.06 -10.14 -9.50
C LEU A 100 -16.42 -10.44 -10.15
N ASP A 101 -17.48 -10.60 -9.35
CA ASP A 101 -18.83 -10.80 -9.88
C ASP A 101 -19.37 -9.54 -10.58
N LEU A 102 -19.05 -8.35 -10.08
CA LEU A 102 -19.31 -7.09 -10.75
C LEU A 102 -18.65 -7.03 -12.13
N LEU A 103 -17.38 -7.45 -12.26
CA LEU A 103 -16.68 -7.45 -13.55
C LEU A 103 -17.36 -8.38 -14.57
N LYS A 104 -17.89 -9.53 -14.14
CA LYS A 104 -18.63 -10.46 -15.01
C LYS A 104 -19.92 -9.81 -15.53
N GLU A 105 -20.68 -9.17 -14.65
CA GLU A 105 -21.91 -8.46 -15.03
C GLU A 105 -21.62 -7.21 -15.88
N TRP A 106 -20.55 -6.49 -15.55
CA TRP A 106 -20.09 -5.32 -16.31
C TRP A 106 -19.75 -5.69 -17.76
N GLU A 107 -19.04 -6.80 -17.99
CA GLU A 107 -18.74 -7.30 -19.33
C GLU A 107 -20.03 -7.66 -20.10
N ARG A 108 -21.03 -8.25 -19.42
CA ARG A 108 -22.35 -8.53 -20.02
C ARG A 108 -23.05 -7.24 -20.44
N LEU A 109 -23.11 -6.24 -19.55
CA LEU A 109 -23.70 -4.93 -19.84
C LEU A 109 -22.99 -4.22 -21.00
N CYS A 110 -21.65 -4.22 -21.01
CA CYS A 110 -20.87 -3.60 -22.07
C CYS A 110 -21.15 -4.25 -23.43
N ARG A 111 -21.29 -5.58 -23.50
CA ARG A 111 -21.69 -6.28 -24.73
C ARG A 111 -23.10 -5.92 -25.19
N CYS A 112 -24.02 -5.68 -24.25
CA CYS A 112 -25.39 -5.30 -24.57
C CYS A 112 -25.51 -3.86 -25.08
N TYR A 113 -24.78 -2.92 -24.48
CA TYR A 113 -25.03 -1.49 -24.66
C TYR A 113 -23.89 -0.70 -25.32
N ALA A 114 -22.63 -1.11 -25.16
CA ALA A 114 -21.46 -0.31 -25.53
C ALA A 114 -20.66 -0.87 -26.72
N VAL A 115 -20.61 -2.18 -26.93
CA VAL A 115 -19.95 -2.81 -28.07
C VAL A 115 -20.95 -2.92 -29.22
N GLY A 116 -20.67 -2.27 -30.35
CA GLY A 116 -21.54 -2.25 -31.53
C GLY A 116 -21.78 -3.66 -32.10
N ILE A 117 -22.85 -4.31 -31.64
CA ILE A 117 -23.47 -5.42 -32.36
C ILE A 117 -24.53 -4.79 -33.27
N GLY A 118 -24.15 -4.64 -34.54
CA GLY A 118 -25.11 -4.63 -35.63
C GLY A 118 -25.83 -5.98 -35.63
N ASN A 119 -26.94 -6.05 -34.90
CA ASN A 119 -28.11 -6.88 -35.15
C ASN A 119 -29.05 -6.74 -33.95
N GLN A 120 -30.22 -6.18 -34.22
CA GLN A 120 -31.34 -6.19 -33.29
C GLN A 120 -31.64 -7.62 -32.84
N ARG A 121 -31.28 -7.96 -31.61
CA ARG A 121 -32.02 -8.94 -30.80
C ARG A 121 -32.12 -8.39 -29.39
N LYS A 122 -33.33 -7.96 -29.02
CA LYS A 122 -33.73 -7.71 -27.63
C LYS A 122 -33.52 -9.01 -26.85
N HIS A 123 -32.38 -9.17 -26.19
CA HIS A 123 -32.21 -10.23 -25.22
C HIS A 123 -32.84 -9.75 -23.91
N HIS A 124 -34.08 -10.17 -23.66
CA HIS A 124 -34.69 -10.08 -22.33
C HIS A 124 -33.75 -10.75 -21.32
N ILE A 125 -33.36 -10.01 -20.29
CA ILE A 125 -32.65 -10.55 -19.14
C ILE A 125 -33.57 -11.59 -18.51
N ARG A 126 -33.25 -12.88 -18.65
CA ARG A 126 -34.00 -13.97 -18.01
C ARG A 126 -33.63 -14.00 -16.53
N ALA A 127 -34.57 -13.59 -15.68
CA ALA A 127 -34.56 -13.92 -14.27
C ALA A 127 -34.56 -15.45 -14.09
N SER A 128 -33.67 -15.97 -13.27
CA SER A 128 -33.74 -17.36 -12.81
C SER A 128 -34.96 -17.51 -11.89
N HIS A 129 -35.94 -18.30 -12.33
CA HIS A 129 -37.13 -18.64 -11.56
C HIS A 129 -36.76 -19.31 -10.23
N ILE A 130 -37.05 -18.63 -9.11
CA ILE A 130 -37.28 -19.26 -7.82
C ILE A 130 -38.78 -19.17 -7.57
N ASN A 131 -39.45 -20.32 -7.48
CA ASN A 131 -40.87 -20.42 -7.15
C ASN A 131 -41.08 -19.98 -5.69
N VAL A 132 -41.75 -18.85 -5.49
CA VAL A 132 -42.34 -18.48 -4.19
C VAL A 132 -43.85 -18.63 -4.32
N SER A 133 -44.41 -19.49 -3.47
CA SER A 133 -45.84 -19.75 -3.33
C SER A 133 -46.59 -18.51 -2.88
N ASN A 134 -47.69 -18.19 -3.60
CA ASN A 134 -48.62 -17.11 -3.28
C ASN A 134 -49.22 -17.28 -1.88
N GLY A 135 -48.98 -16.30 -1.01
CA GLY A 135 -49.79 -16.04 0.18
C GLY A 135 -50.42 -14.66 0.02
N ASP A 136 -51.74 -14.60 0.11
CA ASP A 136 -52.53 -13.38 -0.01
C ASP A 136 -52.18 -12.36 1.08
N VAL A 137 -51.93 -11.11 0.69
CA VAL A 137 -51.80 -9.98 1.62
C VAL A 137 -52.74 -8.86 1.20
N GLN A 138 -53.54 -8.41 2.16
CA GLN A 138 -54.52 -7.35 2.06
C GLN A 138 -53.88 -6.00 1.70
N ASP A 139 -54.61 -5.29 0.84
CA ASP A 139 -54.41 -3.93 0.38
C ASP A 139 -54.56 -2.93 1.55
N ASP A 140 -53.47 -2.27 1.93
CA ASP A 140 -53.51 -1.08 2.78
C ASP A 140 -52.84 0.06 2.00
N SER A 141 -53.68 0.94 1.46
CA SER A 141 -53.28 2.04 0.58
C SER A 141 -52.60 3.15 1.38
N MET A 142 -51.30 3.03 1.59
CA MET A 142 -50.43 4.16 1.91
C MET A 142 -49.96 4.78 0.60
N ALA A 143 -50.18 6.08 0.40
CA ALA A 143 -49.75 6.81 -0.78
C ALA A 143 -48.24 6.58 -1.01
N SER A 144 -47.89 5.82 -2.05
CA SER A 144 -46.51 5.64 -2.46
C SER A 144 -46.02 6.96 -3.05
N GLU A 145 -45.14 7.65 -2.34
CA GLU A 145 -44.42 8.78 -2.90
C GLU A 145 -43.71 8.31 -4.19
N GLU A 146 -44.07 8.90 -5.33
CA GLU A 146 -43.46 8.58 -6.61
C GLU A 146 -42.11 9.32 -6.72
N PHE A 147 -41.03 8.57 -6.82
CA PHE A 147 -39.68 9.11 -7.02
C PHE A 147 -39.22 8.96 -8.47
N GLU A 148 -38.71 10.04 -9.07
CA GLU A 148 -38.18 10.05 -10.44
C GLU A 148 -36.65 9.90 -10.44
N VAL A 149 -36.14 8.94 -11.21
CA VAL A 149 -34.70 8.75 -11.44
C VAL A 149 -34.16 9.88 -12.31
N SER A 150 -33.19 10.64 -11.79
CA SER A 150 -32.48 11.65 -12.59
C SER A 150 -31.33 11.05 -13.40
N ARG A 151 -30.48 10.24 -12.77
CA ARG A 151 -29.40 9.49 -13.44
C ARG A 151 -28.84 8.39 -12.54
N LEU A 152 -28.09 7.46 -13.13
CA LEU A 152 -27.27 6.50 -12.38
C LEU A 152 -25.88 7.10 -12.15
N VAL A 153 -25.32 6.90 -10.96
CA VAL A 153 -24.04 7.51 -10.57
C VAL A 153 -22.97 6.50 -10.21
N ASP A 154 -23.35 5.26 -9.89
CA ASP A 154 -22.41 4.18 -9.57
C ASP A 154 -23.07 2.81 -9.82
N ILE A 155 -22.27 1.75 -9.78
CA ILE A 155 -22.68 0.35 -9.93
C ILE A 155 -21.90 -0.50 -8.94
N CYS A 156 -22.52 -1.53 -8.37
CA CYS A 156 -21.83 -2.52 -7.54
C CYS A 156 -22.50 -3.88 -7.68
N TYR A 157 -21.79 -4.91 -7.24
CA TYR A 157 -22.37 -6.22 -6.98
C TYR A 157 -22.29 -6.49 -5.48
N GLY A 158 -23.27 -7.18 -4.92
CA GLY A 158 -23.26 -7.52 -3.49
C GLY A 158 -24.54 -7.07 -2.79
N ASP A 159 -24.44 -6.81 -1.49
CA ASP A 159 -25.55 -6.35 -0.65
C ASP A 159 -25.17 -5.07 0.12
N PRO A 160 -24.96 -3.93 -0.59
CA PRO A 160 -24.52 -2.68 0.03
C PRO A 160 -25.53 -2.08 1.02
N THR A 161 -26.78 -2.54 1.00
CA THR A 161 -27.85 -2.10 1.91
C THR A 161 -28.06 -3.07 3.08
N SER A 162 -27.30 -4.17 3.14
CA SER A 162 -27.40 -5.19 4.20
C SER A 162 -28.81 -5.75 4.41
N VAL A 163 -29.60 -5.85 3.33
CA VAL A 163 -30.99 -6.34 3.36
C VAL A 163 -31.11 -7.84 3.02
N GLY A 164 -29.99 -8.53 2.89
CA GLY A 164 -29.89 -9.96 2.55
C GLY A 164 -30.04 -10.27 1.06
N LYS A 165 -30.10 -9.26 0.18
CA LYS A 165 -30.32 -9.45 -1.27
C LYS A 165 -29.04 -9.17 -2.04
N ARG A 166 -28.21 -10.19 -2.22
CA ARG A 166 -26.99 -10.12 -3.05
C ARG A 166 -27.37 -10.01 -4.53
N GLY A 167 -26.78 -9.06 -5.26
CA GLY A 167 -26.99 -8.93 -6.70
C GLY A 167 -26.43 -7.63 -7.28
N LEU A 168 -26.64 -7.43 -8.58
CA LEU A 168 -26.22 -6.21 -9.29
C LEU A 168 -27.12 -5.03 -8.90
N LYS A 169 -26.51 -3.94 -8.45
CA LYS A 169 -27.22 -2.71 -8.06
C LYS A 169 -26.60 -1.49 -8.74
N PHE A 170 -27.44 -0.49 -8.97
CA PHE A 170 -27.00 0.83 -9.39
C PHE A 170 -27.28 1.83 -8.29
N LYS A 171 -26.37 2.80 -8.13
CA LYS A 171 -26.61 3.95 -7.28
C LYS A 171 -27.38 5.00 -8.07
N VAL A 172 -28.52 5.41 -7.54
CA VAL A 172 -29.50 6.27 -8.22
C VAL A 172 -29.41 7.69 -7.64
N ARG A 173 -29.28 8.68 -8.54
CA ARG A 173 -29.54 10.10 -8.22
C ARG A 173 -31.02 10.37 -8.48
N TRP A 174 -31.74 10.79 -7.45
CA TRP A 174 -33.14 11.17 -7.55
C TRP A 174 -33.30 12.62 -8.00
N LYS A 175 -34.32 12.90 -8.82
CA LYS A 175 -34.59 14.24 -9.33
C LYS A 175 -35.03 15.16 -8.19
N GLY A 176 -34.39 16.33 -8.09
CA GLY A 176 -34.65 17.29 -7.02
C GLY A 176 -33.88 17.03 -5.72
N TYR A 177 -33.09 15.95 -5.64
CA TYR A 177 -32.33 15.59 -4.44
C TYR A 177 -30.82 15.71 -4.64
N GLY A 178 -30.10 15.94 -3.53
CA GLY A 178 -28.65 16.06 -3.50
C GLY A 178 -27.93 14.69 -3.41
N PRO A 179 -26.58 14.66 -3.56
CA PRO A 179 -25.80 13.43 -3.49
C PRO A 179 -25.90 12.63 -2.17
N SER A 180 -26.32 13.28 -1.07
CA SER A 180 -26.54 12.61 0.22
C SER A 180 -27.71 11.62 0.19
N GLU A 181 -28.65 11.83 -0.73
CA GLU A 181 -29.89 11.05 -0.85
C GLU A 181 -29.78 9.95 -1.91
N ASP A 182 -28.60 9.74 -2.50
CA ASP A 182 -28.39 8.72 -3.53
C ASP A 182 -28.50 7.31 -2.92
N THR A 183 -29.43 6.49 -3.42
CA THR A 183 -29.70 5.13 -2.90
C THR A 183 -29.24 4.03 -3.86
N TRP A 184 -28.98 2.84 -3.32
CA TRP A 184 -28.64 1.65 -4.12
C TRP A 184 -29.89 0.86 -4.47
N GLU A 185 -30.22 0.81 -5.76
CA GLU A 185 -31.39 0.09 -6.27
C GLU A 185 -30.99 -1.18 -7.04
N PRO A 186 -31.69 -2.31 -6.84
CA PRO A 186 -31.48 -3.52 -7.63
C PRO A 186 -31.83 -3.28 -9.10
N ILE A 187 -31.09 -3.91 -10.02
CA ILE A 187 -31.35 -3.77 -11.46
C ILE A 187 -32.79 -4.15 -11.83
N GLU A 188 -33.40 -5.11 -11.13
CA GLU A 188 -34.79 -5.53 -11.33
C GLU A 188 -35.79 -4.40 -11.05
N GLY A 189 -35.47 -3.53 -10.08
CA GLY A 189 -36.27 -2.34 -9.73
C GLY A 189 -36.16 -1.20 -10.76
N LEU A 190 -35.18 -1.26 -11.67
CA LEU A 190 -34.91 -0.21 -12.67
C LEU A 190 -35.38 -0.60 -14.07
N SER A 191 -36.35 -1.52 -14.18
CA SER A 191 -36.87 -2.03 -15.46
C SER A 191 -37.42 -0.94 -16.38
N ASN A 192 -38.00 0.13 -15.83
CA ASN A 192 -38.49 1.29 -16.59
C ASN A 192 -37.40 2.33 -16.94
N CYS A 193 -36.15 2.09 -16.54
CA CYS A 193 -35.02 3.01 -16.69
C CYS A 193 -33.94 2.50 -17.66
N GLU A 194 -34.32 1.73 -18.68
CA GLU A 194 -33.37 1.10 -19.62
C GLU A 194 -32.44 2.11 -20.31
N GLU A 195 -32.96 3.28 -20.68
CA GLU A 195 -32.16 4.35 -21.29
C GLU A 195 -31.10 4.90 -20.32
N SER A 196 -31.45 5.10 -19.05
CA SER A 196 -30.51 5.53 -18.01
C SER A 196 -29.41 4.50 -17.78
N ILE A 197 -29.75 3.20 -17.77
CA ILE A 197 -28.78 2.10 -17.68
C ILE A 197 -27.85 2.12 -18.91
N ARG A 198 -28.42 2.23 -20.12
CA ARG A 198 -27.66 2.28 -21.36
C ARG A 198 -26.67 3.45 -21.37
N ASN A 199 -27.13 4.65 -21.02
CA ASN A 199 -26.29 5.85 -20.99
C ASN A 199 -25.15 5.70 -19.97
N PHE A 200 -25.46 5.24 -18.76
CA PHE A 200 -24.46 4.95 -17.73
C PHE A 200 -23.40 3.95 -18.21
N VAL A 201 -23.82 2.84 -18.84
CA VAL A 201 -22.89 1.82 -19.33
C VAL A 201 -22.02 2.35 -20.47
N ILE A 202 -22.59 3.11 -21.42
CA ILE A 202 -21.82 3.70 -22.53
C ILE A 202 -20.80 4.72 -22.01
N GLU A 203 -21.20 5.58 -21.07
CA GLU A 203 -20.30 6.57 -20.46
C GLU A 203 -19.21 5.88 -19.63
N GLY A 204 -19.60 4.94 -18.78
CA GLY A 204 -18.68 4.16 -17.94
C GLY A 204 -17.69 3.33 -18.74
N PHE A 205 -18.12 2.79 -19.90
CA PHE A 205 -17.25 2.09 -20.84
C PHE A 205 -16.20 3.03 -21.44
N LYS A 206 -16.60 4.24 -21.85
CA LYS A 206 -15.68 5.24 -22.43
C LYS A 206 -14.69 5.76 -21.40
N SER A 207 -15.13 6.00 -20.17
CA SER A 207 -14.30 6.51 -19.08
C SER A 207 -13.54 5.44 -18.31
N LYS A 208 -13.79 4.15 -18.62
CA LYS A 208 -13.19 2.98 -17.99
C LYS A 208 -13.39 2.92 -16.47
N ILE A 209 -14.62 3.14 -16.00
CA ILE A 209 -14.95 3.07 -14.55
C ILE A 209 -14.67 1.69 -13.95
N LEU A 210 -14.73 0.64 -14.78
CA LEU A 210 -14.43 -0.74 -14.42
C LEU A 210 -13.59 -1.38 -15.55
N PRO A 211 -12.56 -2.18 -15.20
CA PRO A 211 -11.71 -2.81 -16.18
C PRO A 211 -12.43 -3.96 -16.92
N ARG A 212 -12.02 -4.21 -18.17
CA ARG A 212 -12.37 -5.43 -18.92
C ARG A 212 -11.13 -6.25 -19.25
N PRO A 213 -11.29 -7.52 -19.64
CA PRO A 213 -10.15 -8.34 -20.07
C PRO A 213 -9.33 -7.65 -21.17
N GLY A 214 -8.03 -7.47 -20.90
CA GLY A 214 -7.08 -6.78 -21.80
C GLY A 214 -6.96 -5.27 -21.59
N GLU A 215 -7.64 -4.67 -20.59
CA GLU A 215 -7.51 -3.25 -20.23
C GLU A 215 -6.63 -2.98 -19.00
N VAL A 216 -6.24 -4.04 -18.28
CA VAL A 216 -5.33 -4.00 -17.13
C VAL A 216 -3.98 -4.57 -17.57
N ASP A 217 -2.91 -3.78 -17.43
CA ASP A 217 -1.56 -4.21 -17.78
C ASP A 217 -0.87 -4.91 -16.61
N VAL A 218 -1.08 -4.41 -15.38
CA VAL A 218 -0.49 -4.95 -14.14
C VAL A 218 -1.57 -5.16 -13.09
N VAL A 219 -1.48 -6.28 -12.35
CA VAL A 219 -2.29 -6.54 -11.16
C VAL A 219 -1.35 -6.71 -9.97
N CYS A 220 -1.60 -6.00 -8.88
CA CYS A 220 -0.95 -6.26 -7.60
C CYS A 220 -2.01 -6.58 -6.53
N GLY A 221 -1.58 -7.21 -5.43
CA GLY A 221 -2.43 -7.37 -4.27
C GLY A 221 -1.84 -8.22 -3.15
N GLY A 222 -2.27 -7.94 -1.93
CA GLY A 222 -1.87 -8.64 -0.70
C GLY A 222 -3.07 -9.33 -0.05
N PRO A 223 -3.52 -10.49 -0.54
CA PRO A 223 -4.65 -11.20 0.06
C PRO A 223 -4.33 -11.60 1.51
N PRO A 224 -5.25 -11.38 2.48
CA PRO A 224 -5.00 -11.73 3.86
C PRO A 224 -5.03 -13.26 4.08
N CYS A 225 -3.98 -13.82 4.68
CA CYS A 225 -3.80 -15.26 4.91
C CYS A 225 -3.87 -15.67 6.40
N GLN A 226 -4.78 -15.07 7.16
CA GLN A 226 -4.84 -15.18 8.64
C GLN A 226 -4.96 -16.62 9.20
N VAL A 227 -5.32 -17.62 8.37
CA VAL A 227 -5.53 -19.02 8.80
C VAL A 227 -4.23 -19.84 8.77
N CYS A 228 -3.22 -19.41 8.01
CA CYS A 228 -1.94 -20.13 7.92
C CYS A 228 -1.00 -19.86 9.10
N GLU A 229 -1.33 -18.88 9.97
CA GLU A 229 -0.41 -18.36 10.97
C GLU A 229 -1.10 -18.05 12.29
N GLY A 230 -0.46 -18.42 13.40
CA GLY A 230 -1.05 -18.33 14.73
C GLY A 230 -1.37 -16.92 15.23
N TYR A 231 -0.90 -15.83 14.61
CA TYR A 231 -1.21 -14.45 14.99
C TYR A 231 -1.02 -13.47 13.80
N THR A 232 -2.08 -12.74 13.45
CA THR A 232 -2.18 -11.52 12.59
C THR A 232 -1.12 -11.28 11.49
N SER A 233 -1.57 -11.31 10.24
CA SER A 233 -0.83 -10.88 9.04
C SER A 233 -0.34 -9.43 9.16
N THR A 234 0.96 -9.20 8.95
CA THR A 234 1.59 -7.89 8.79
C THR A 234 2.73 -8.09 7.79
N ILE A 235 2.73 -7.33 6.69
CA ILE A 235 3.85 -7.34 5.75
C ILE A 235 5.00 -6.59 6.43
N CYS A 236 6.00 -7.34 6.88
CA CYS A 236 7.16 -6.79 7.56
C CYS A 236 8.32 -6.69 6.57
N ILE A 237 8.75 -5.48 6.27
CA ILE A 237 10.10 -5.25 5.73
C ILE A 237 10.66 -4.14 6.61
N GLU A 238 11.92 -4.27 7.05
CA GLU A 238 12.53 -3.25 7.90
C GLU A 238 12.40 -1.86 7.26
N PRO A 239 12.23 -0.81 8.06
CA PRO A 239 12.09 0.54 7.57
C PRO A 239 13.32 0.94 6.74
N ILE A 240 13.10 1.15 5.44
CA ILE A 240 13.88 1.93 4.47
C ILE A 240 15.31 1.39 4.16
N SER A 241 15.92 0.58 5.02
CA SER A 241 17.30 0.10 4.88
C SER A 241 17.45 -1.21 4.10
N SER A 242 16.38 -1.96 3.83
CA SER A 242 16.48 -3.15 2.98
C SER A 242 15.33 -3.34 2.02
N HIS A 243 15.68 -3.73 0.79
CA HIS A 243 14.82 -4.58 -0.05
C HIS A 243 15.11 -6.07 0.19
N GLU A 244 15.99 -6.40 1.14
CA GLU A 244 16.14 -7.72 1.77
C GLU A 244 14.98 -7.94 2.76
N LEU A 245 14.16 -8.97 2.49
CA LEU A 245 13.09 -9.48 3.35
C LEU A 245 13.69 -10.23 4.56
N PRO A 246 13.54 -9.77 5.80
CA PRO A 246 13.96 -10.52 6.98
C PRO A 246 12.95 -11.61 7.35
N SER A 247 13.45 -12.75 7.76
CA SER A 247 12.75 -13.95 8.24
C SER A 247 11.76 -13.81 9.41
N LYS A 248 11.74 -12.71 10.18
CA LYS A 248 10.62 -12.48 11.13
C LYS A 248 9.34 -12.04 10.43
N ALA A 249 9.45 -11.51 9.20
CA ALA A 249 8.34 -11.36 8.27
C ALA A 249 7.85 -12.70 7.72
N TRP A 250 8.72 -13.70 7.67
CA TRP A 250 8.40 -15.05 7.19
C TRP A 250 7.72 -15.94 8.24
N ASN A 251 7.95 -15.69 9.53
CA ASN A 251 7.06 -16.24 10.57
C ASN A 251 5.63 -15.63 10.50
N ASN A 252 5.45 -14.61 9.65
CA ASN A 252 4.17 -13.99 9.27
C ASN A 252 3.87 -14.11 7.73
N GLY A 253 4.49 -15.09 7.04
CA GLY A 253 3.85 -15.72 5.86
C GLY A 253 3.86 -14.92 4.56
N CYS A 254 4.67 -13.87 4.49
CA CYS A 254 4.69 -12.97 3.34
C CYS A 254 5.73 -13.43 2.27
N GLY A 255 5.23 -13.91 1.12
CA GLY A 255 6.04 -14.20 -0.08
C GLY A 255 5.70 -13.24 -1.23
N LEU A 256 6.72 -12.80 -1.99
CA LEU A 256 6.53 -12.07 -3.24
C LEU A 256 6.57 -13.03 -4.42
N LEU A 257 5.57 -12.94 -5.30
CA LEU A 257 5.45 -13.76 -6.50
C LEU A 257 5.32 -12.87 -7.72
N TRP A 258 6.14 -13.12 -8.74
CA TRP A 258 6.00 -12.54 -10.07
C TRP A 258 5.36 -13.57 -11.02
N PRO A 259 4.03 -13.56 -11.22
CA PRO A 259 3.43 -14.28 -12.32
C PRO A 259 3.58 -13.49 -13.62
N SER A 260 4.07 -14.12 -14.69
CA SER A 260 4.07 -13.54 -16.04
C SER A 260 3.16 -14.33 -16.97
N SER A 261 2.41 -13.62 -17.84
CA SER A 261 1.68 -14.25 -18.94
C SER A 261 2.66 -14.85 -19.96
N ILE A 262 2.41 -16.07 -20.43
CA ILE A 262 3.21 -16.81 -21.44
C ILE A 262 3.14 -16.16 -22.85
N SER A 263 2.45 -15.03 -23.01
CA SER A 263 2.61 -14.25 -24.24
C SER A 263 4.06 -13.77 -24.34
N PHE A 264 4.76 -14.19 -25.39
CA PHE A 264 6.15 -13.91 -25.83
C PHE A 264 6.64 -12.44 -25.82
N ALA A 265 5.99 -11.52 -25.09
CA ALA A 265 6.16 -10.09 -25.19
C ALA A 265 6.95 -9.44 -24.06
N CYS A 266 6.99 -10.01 -22.84
CA CYS A 266 7.59 -9.36 -21.66
C CYS A 266 8.63 -10.26 -20.97
N ASN A 267 9.74 -9.66 -20.53
CA ASN A 267 10.71 -10.34 -19.66
C ASN A 267 10.14 -10.51 -18.26
N LEU A 268 10.60 -11.53 -17.53
CA LEU A 268 10.27 -11.66 -16.10
C LEU A 268 11.05 -10.61 -15.29
N PRO A 269 10.42 -9.87 -14.37
CA PRO A 269 11.13 -8.95 -13.50
C PRO A 269 12.12 -9.68 -12.59
N GLN A 270 13.33 -9.13 -12.47
CA GLN A 270 14.34 -9.57 -11.50
C GLN A 270 13.99 -9.05 -10.10
N PHE A 271 14.53 -9.68 -9.05
CA PHE A 271 14.40 -9.16 -7.69
C PHE A 271 15.54 -8.17 -7.37
N PRO A 272 15.23 -6.96 -6.90
CA PRO A 272 16.24 -5.97 -6.55
C PRO A 272 16.99 -6.36 -5.28
N LEU A 273 18.32 -6.42 -5.38
CA LEU A 273 19.22 -6.57 -4.25
C LEU A 273 19.13 -5.36 -3.30
N PRO A 274 19.42 -5.53 -2.01
CA PRO A 274 19.41 -4.43 -1.05
C PRO A 274 20.47 -3.40 -1.34
N THR A 275 20.18 -2.20 -0.82
CA THR A 275 21.01 -1.01 -0.97
C THR A 275 21.66 -0.56 0.35
N HIS A 276 21.17 -0.98 1.52
CA HIS A 276 21.81 -0.65 2.80
C HIS A 276 22.15 -1.92 3.60
N GLU A 277 23.10 -1.75 4.53
CA GLU A 277 23.48 -2.78 5.49
C GLU A 277 22.29 -3.13 6.39
N VAL A 278 22.07 -4.43 6.59
CA VAL A 278 21.10 -4.94 7.56
C VAL A 278 21.73 -6.03 8.40
N ILE A 279 21.45 -5.99 9.71
CA ILE A 279 21.80 -7.06 10.63
C ILE A 279 20.70 -8.12 10.53
N LEU A 280 20.91 -9.15 9.71
CA LEU A 280 19.99 -10.28 9.61
C LEU A 280 19.77 -10.92 10.99
N ARG A 281 18.52 -10.91 11.47
CA ARG A 281 18.12 -11.60 12.71
C ARG A 281 17.05 -12.65 12.41
N GLY A 282 17.52 -13.84 12.01
CA GLY A 282 16.74 -15.05 11.70
C GLY A 282 16.93 -15.48 10.23
N GLY A 283 16.82 -16.78 9.93
CA GLY A 283 16.93 -17.33 8.57
C GLY A 283 15.57 -17.62 7.92
N ALA A 284 15.54 -17.73 6.59
CA ALA A 284 14.39 -18.30 5.89
C ALA A 284 14.11 -19.73 6.37
N SER A 285 12.88 -20.21 6.19
CA SER A 285 12.60 -21.62 6.43
C SER A 285 13.44 -22.48 5.48
N ALA A 286 13.81 -23.68 5.90
CA ALA A 286 14.71 -24.55 5.14
C ALA A 286 14.17 -24.86 3.73
N GLU A 287 12.85 -24.87 3.56
CA GLU A 287 12.17 -25.13 2.29
C GLU A 287 12.36 -24.02 1.26
N PHE A 288 12.64 -22.79 1.69
CA PHE A 288 12.71 -21.61 0.83
C PHE A 288 14.01 -20.81 1.02
N GLU A 289 15.04 -21.43 1.60
CA GLU A 289 16.35 -20.79 1.83
C GLU A 289 16.94 -20.20 0.53
N ARG A 290 16.71 -20.87 -0.60
CA ARG A 290 17.17 -20.43 -1.94
C ARG A 290 16.37 -19.27 -2.54
N ASN A 291 15.25 -18.89 -1.91
CA ASN A 291 14.38 -17.81 -2.37
C ASN A 291 14.66 -16.49 -1.63
N VAL A 292 15.64 -16.46 -0.72
CA VAL A 292 16.06 -15.23 -0.05
C VAL A 292 16.69 -14.31 -1.09
N VAL A 293 16.08 -13.14 -1.26
CA VAL A 293 16.69 -12.04 -2.00
C VAL A 293 17.70 -11.41 -1.07
N GLY A 294 18.98 -11.60 -1.36
CA GLY A 294 20.08 -11.01 -0.62
C GLY A 294 21.42 -11.35 -1.26
N TYR A 295 22.50 -10.74 -0.76
CA TYR A 295 23.84 -11.11 -1.24
C TYR A 295 24.36 -12.36 -0.53
N ASP A 296 25.16 -13.14 -1.24
CA ASP A 296 25.80 -14.34 -0.69
C ASP A 296 26.78 -13.98 0.45
N GLU A 297 26.96 -14.92 1.39
CA GLU A 297 27.97 -14.77 2.44
C GLU A 297 29.38 -14.62 1.85
N GLY A 298 30.09 -13.57 2.24
CA GLY A 298 31.43 -13.26 1.74
C GLY A 298 31.47 -12.55 0.39
N GLN A 299 30.32 -12.29 -0.26
CA GLN A 299 30.26 -11.49 -1.48
C GLN A 299 30.67 -10.03 -1.18
N VAL A 300 31.63 -9.51 -1.96
CA VAL A 300 32.04 -8.10 -1.88
C VAL A 300 30.90 -7.22 -2.38
N ARG A 301 30.50 -6.26 -1.55
CA ARG A 301 29.39 -5.34 -1.80
C ARG A 301 29.65 -3.99 -1.15
N VAL A 302 29.11 -2.94 -1.76
CA VAL A 302 29.09 -1.59 -1.21
C VAL A 302 27.65 -1.26 -0.90
N LEU A 303 27.33 -1.21 0.39
CA LEU A 303 26.00 -0.88 0.88
C LEU A 303 26.04 0.45 1.62
N GLU A 304 24.96 1.20 1.52
CA GLU A 304 24.67 2.37 2.35
C GLU A 304 24.56 1.94 3.82
N LYS A 305 24.73 2.89 4.75
CA LYS A 305 24.56 2.59 6.18
C LYS A 305 23.10 2.29 6.51
N ALA A 306 22.88 1.38 7.46
CA ALA A 306 21.55 1.15 8.01
C ALA A 306 20.88 2.46 8.47
N ILE A 307 19.62 2.65 8.09
CA ILE A 307 18.82 3.82 8.47
C ILE A 307 18.27 3.57 9.87
N VAL A 308 18.60 4.45 10.81
CA VAL A 308 18.16 4.34 12.21
C VAL A 308 17.07 5.35 12.54
N LEU A 309 16.44 5.19 13.71
CA LEU A 309 15.32 6.04 14.14
C LEU A 309 15.64 7.55 14.11
N LYS A 310 16.88 7.93 14.39
CA LYS A 310 17.34 9.32 14.29
C LYS A 310 17.21 9.87 12.88
N ASP A 311 17.55 9.08 11.87
CA ASP A 311 17.46 9.49 10.48
C ASP A 311 16.02 9.71 10.07
N VAL A 312 15.09 8.98 10.68
CA VAL A 312 13.67 8.99 10.33
C VAL A 312 12.90 10.11 11.03
N LEU A 313 13.17 10.38 12.31
CA LEU A 313 12.26 11.15 13.17
C LEU A 313 12.82 12.47 13.72
N SER A 314 14.13 12.72 13.64
CA SER A 314 14.77 13.81 14.41
C SER A 314 14.37 15.25 14.03
N ASP A 315 13.73 15.48 12.88
CA ASP A 315 13.19 16.79 12.48
C ASP A 315 11.74 17.04 12.94
N LEU A 316 11.04 16.01 13.43
CA LEU A 316 9.63 16.13 13.84
C LEU A 316 9.50 17.00 15.11
N PRO A 317 8.47 17.85 15.20
CA PRO A 317 8.17 18.61 16.40
C PRO A 317 7.81 17.70 17.58
N ALA A 318 8.05 18.14 18.81
CA ALA A 318 7.59 17.38 19.98
C ALA A 318 6.07 17.49 20.15
N VAL A 319 5.41 16.39 20.52
CA VAL A 319 3.96 16.34 20.79
C VAL A 319 3.68 15.54 22.06
N SER A 320 2.59 15.87 22.74
CA SER A 320 2.18 15.18 23.97
C SER A 320 1.36 13.92 23.66
N ASN A 321 1.07 13.11 24.69
CA ASN A 321 0.12 11.98 24.62
C ASN A 321 -1.31 12.41 24.21
N GLU A 322 -1.64 13.69 24.41
CA GLU A 322 -2.97 14.27 24.20
C GLU A 322 -3.13 14.94 22.83
N GLU A 323 -2.08 14.95 22.00
CA GLU A 323 -2.11 15.58 20.69
C GLU A 323 -3.21 14.98 19.79
N ASN A 324 -4.05 15.86 19.22
CA ASN A 324 -5.24 15.49 18.47
C ASN A 324 -5.40 16.23 17.14
N ASN A 325 -4.51 17.17 16.81
CA ASN A 325 -4.52 17.87 15.54
C ASN A 325 -4.08 16.94 14.42
N ASP A 326 -4.87 16.88 13.36
CA ASP A 326 -4.53 16.10 12.16
C ASP A 326 -3.46 16.80 11.30
N GLN A 327 -3.22 18.10 11.55
CA GLN A 327 -2.28 18.93 10.81
C GLN A 327 -1.56 19.89 11.74
N MET A 328 -0.26 20.08 11.54
CA MET A 328 0.55 21.08 12.22
C MET A 328 1.72 21.53 11.34
N PRO A 329 2.29 22.73 11.53
CA PRO A 329 3.47 23.11 10.80
C PRO A 329 4.71 22.34 11.27
N TYR A 330 5.64 22.06 10.36
CA TYR A 330 7.00 21.72 10.77
C TYR A 330 7.63 22.87 11.56
N THR A 331 8.41 22.52 12.59
CA THR A 331 9.19 23.50 13.37
C THR A 331 10.65 23.58 12.94
N LYS A 332 11.13 22.58 12.18
CA LYS A 332 12.52 22.47 11.71
C LYS A 332 12.57 22.03 10.24
N GLY A 333 13.63 22.41 9.56
CA GLY A 333 14.00 21.82 8.27
C GLY A 333 14.45 20.35 8.42
N PRO A 334 14.49 19.58 7.32
CA PRO A 334 15.01 18.21 7.35
C PRO A 334 16.49 18.22 7.79
N GLN A 335 16.87 17.26 8.62
CA GLN A 335 18.21 17.08 9.18
C GLN A 335 19.01 15.99 8.47
N THR A 336 18.33 15.01 7.85
CA THR A 336 18.95 13.86 7.17
C THR A 336 18.53 13.77 5.71
N GLU A 337 19.22 12.95 4.93
CA GLU A 337 18.84 12.66 3.53
C GLU A 337 17.48 11.97 3.45
N PHE A 338 17.20 11.04 4.35
CA PHE A 338 15.88 10.43 4.47
C PHE A 338 14.79 11.48 4.67
N GLN A 339 15.01 12.43 5.59
CA GLN A 339 14.01 13.48 5.88
C GLN A 339 13.84 14.44 4.71
N ARG A 340 14.91 14.74 3.96
CA ARG A 340 14.81 15.51 2.71
C ARG A 340 13.95 14.76 1.69
N TYR A 341 14.24 13.48 1.48
CA TYR A 341 13.50 12.60 0.57
C TYR A 341 12.02 12.52 0.94
N ILE A 342 11.70 12.13 2.18
CA ILE A 342 10.32 11.84 2.60
C ILE A 342 9.43 13.09 2.62
N ARG A 343 10.03 14.28 2.76
CA ARG A 343 9.34 15.59 2.75
C ARG A 343 9.17 16.18 1.35
N THR A 344 9.64 15.51 0.30
CA THR A 344 9.53 15.98 -1.07
C THR A 344 8.06 16.16 -1.46
N PRO A 345 7.64 17.31 -2.03
CA PRO A 345 6.27 17.53 -2.45
C PRO A 345 5.81 16.52 -3.51
N LYS A 346 4.50 16.22 -3.51
CA LYS A 346 3.91 15.26 -4.48
C LYS A 346 4.24 15.63 -5.93
N SER A 347 4.12 16.91 -6.30
CA SER A 347 4.39 17.41 -7.66
C SER A 347 5.81 17.09 -8.13
N GLU A 348 6.80 17.27 -7.25
CA GLU A 348 8.20 16.98 -7.55
C GLU A 348 8.45 15.47 -7.63
N MET A 349 7.86 14.68 -6.73
CA MET A 349 7.98 13.22 -6.73
C MET A 349 7.43 12.57 -8.00
N ILE A 350 6.33 13.12 -8.56
CA ILE A 350 5.72 12.61 -9.79
C ILE A 350 6.20 13.34 -11.05
N GLY A 351 7.19 14.23 -10.94
CA GLY A 351 7.82 14.89 -12.09
C GLY A 351 6.94 15.93 -12.80
N LEU A 352 5.89 16.45 -12.15
CA LEU A 352 5.15 17.60 -12.66
C LEU A 352 6.02 18.85 -12.52
N ALA A 353 6.11 19.64 -13.59
CA ALA A 353 6.88 20.89 -13.60
C ALA A 353 6.48 21.75 -12.39
N ALA A 354 7.47 22.21 -11.64
CA ALA A 354 7.26 23.15 -10.56
C ALA A 354 6.65 24.43 -11.13
N CYS A 355 5.32 24.58 -11.02
CA CYS A 355 4.77 25.92 -10.91
C CYS A 355 5.44 26.56 -9.70
N GLU A 356 5.83 27.83 -9.79
CA GLU A 356 6.34 28.60 -8.65
C GLU A 356 5.24 28.66 -7.59
N VAL A 357 5.18 27.64 -6.74
CA VAL A 357 4.34 27.64 -5.55
C VAL A 357 5.14 28.45 -4.53
N GLU A 358 4.61 29.60 -4.14
CA GLU A 358 5.07 30.34 -2.96
C GLU A 358 5.36 29.34 -1.83
N GLU A 359 6.43 29.55 -1.05
CA GLU A 359 6.81 28.73 0.11
C GLU A 359 5.66 28.65 1.14
N THR A 360 4.66 27.82 0.84
CA THR A 360 3.63 27.43 1.78
C THR A 360 4.36 26.62 2.83
N LYS A 361 4.30 27.09 4.09
CA LYS A 361 4.89 26.39 5.24
C LYS A 361 4.54 24.91 5.13
N SER A 362 5.55 24.07 4.92
CA SER A 362 5.41 22.62 4.79
C SER A 362 4.53 22.10 5.94
N MET A 363 3.36 21.57 5.59
CA MET A 363 2.38 21.06 6.54
C MET A 363 2.74 19.62 6.91
N LEU A 364 2.67 19.30 8.19
CA LEU A 364 2.85 17.97 8.74
C LEU A 364 1.49 17.36 9.06
N PHE A 365 1.19 16.22 8.45
CA PHE A 365 -0.06 15.49 8.64
C PHE A 365 0.13 14.30 9.59
N ASP A 366 -0.90 13.99 10.36
CA ASP A 366 -1.00 12.77 11.17
C ASP A 366 0.09 12.63 12.26
N HIS A 367 0.70 13.72 12.71
CA HIS A 367 1.69 13.69 13.79
C HIS A 367 1.04 13.70 15.18
N ARG A 368 0.24 12.67 15.44
CA ARG A 368 -0.48 12.44 16.69
C ARG A 368 -0.38 10.98 17.13
N PRO A 369 -0.21 10.69 18.43
CA PRO A 369 -0.11 9.33 18.95
C PRO A 369 -1.48 8.70 19.23
N ARG A 370 -1.49 7.39 19.48
CA ARG A 370 -2.58 6.76 20.23
C ARG A 370 -2.52 7.26 21.68
N LYS A 371 -3.57 7.94 22.13
CA LYS A 371 -3.72 8.36 23.52
C LYS A 371 -3.68 7.14 24.45
N LEU A 372 -2.67 7.11 25.32
CA LEU A 372 -2.60 6.18 26.43
C LEU A 372 -3.61 6.58 27.50
N PHE A 373 -4.27 5.60 28.11
CA PHE A 373 -5.10 5.85 29.28
C PHE A 373 -4.24 6.25 30.48
N GLU A 374 -4.84 6.93 31.44
CA GLU A 374 -4.15 7.52 32.60
C GLU A 374 -3.15 6.56 33.26
N ASP A 375 -3.58 5.33 33.59
CA ASP A 375 -2.71 4.35 34.24
C ASP A 375 -1.47 4.00 33.39
N ASP A 376 -1.65 3.84 32.08
CA ASP A 376 -0.54 3.50 31.17
C ASP A 376 0.36 4.71 30.91
N TYR A 377 -0.23 5.90 30.82
CA TYR A 377 0.52 7.15 30.72
C TYR A 377 1.40 7.36 31.95
N LEU A 378 0.86 7.17 33.16
CA LEU A 378 1.61 7.25 34.41
C LEU A 378 2.74 6.21 34.52
N ARG A 379 2.57 5.02 33.92
CA ARG A 379 3.66 4.03 33.79
C ARG A 379 4.74 4.53 32.85
N VAL A 380 4.36 4.99 31.66
CA VAL A 380 5.28 5.50 30.64
C VAL A 380 6.11 6.68 31.17
N CYS A 381 5.51 7.60 31.90
CA CYS A 381 6.20 8.72 32.55
C CYS A 381 7.30 8.27 33.54
N GLN A 382 7.21 7.05 34.06
CA GLN A 382 8.22 6.48 34.97
C GLN A 382 9.30 5.65 34.26
N ILE A 383 9.14 5.36 32.96
CA ILE A 383 10.16 4.67 32.19
C ILE A 383 11.31 5.64 31.89
N PRO A 384 12.56 5.34 32.29
CA PRO A 384 13.69 6.23 32.06
C PRO A 384 13.93 6.54 30.58
N ARG A 385 14.38 7.76 30.25
CA ARG A 385 14.72 8.17 28.88
C ARG A 385 16.18 7.78 28.55
N LYS A 386 16.41 6.48 28.39
CA LYS A 386 17.72 5.89 28.02
C LYS A 386 17.51 4.68 27.10
N LYS A 387 18.55 4.32 26.34
CA LYS A 387 18.56 3.10 25.51
C LYS A 387 18.28 1.85 26.34
N GLY A 388 17.42 0.97 25.83
CA GLY A 388 17.03 -0.29 26.47
C GLY A 388 16.08 -0.16 27.66
N ALA A 389 15.61 1.04 28.00
CA ALA A 389 14.67 1.24 29.10
C ALA A 389 13.33 0.56 28.82
N ASN A 390 12.79 -0.13 29.83
CA ASN A 390 11.53 -0.86 29.73
C ASN A 390 10.84 -1.01 31.11
N PHE A 391 9.76 -1.78 31.20
CA PHE A 391 9.02 -1.98 32.45
C PHE A 391 9.89 -2.51 33.61
N ARG A 392 11.00 -3.20 33.35
CA ARG A 392 11.92 -3.69 34.38
C ARG A 392 12.65 -2.57 35.12
N ASP A 393 12.69 -1.35 34.57
CA ASP A 393 13.23 -0.17 35.25
C ASP A 393 12.22 0.45 36.24
N LEU A 394 10.98 -0.04 36.30
CA LEU A 394 10.00 0.43 37.29
C LEU A 394 10.41 0.01 38.71
N PRO A 395 10.09 0.84 39.74
CA PRO A 395 10.48 0.54 41.11
C PRO A 395 9.79 -0.72 41.65
N GLY A 396 10.50 -1.43 42.53
CA GLY A 396 9.97 -2.64 43.20
C GLY A 396 10.19 -3.93 42.42
N LEU A 397 11.12 -3.94 41.45
CA LEU A 397 11.50 -5.12 40.68
C LEU A 397 12.95 -5.54 40.97
N ILE A 398 13.19 -6.86 40.94
CA ILE A 398 14.50 -7.49 40.95
C ILE A 398 14.61 -8.45 39.76
N ILE A 399 15.83 -8.63 39.25
CA ILE A 399 16.13 -9.60 38.19
C ILE A 399 16.96 -10.71 38.83
N ASP A 400 16.49 -11.94 38.74
CA ASP A 400 17.20 -13.09 39.30
C ASP A 400 18.37 -13.57 38.40
N ALA A 401 19.11 -14.59 38.86
CA ALA A 401 20.23 -15.16 38.13
C ALA A 401 19.84 -15.77 36.77
N ASN A 402 18.56 -16.08 36.55
CA ASN A 402 18.05 -16.65 35.30
C ASN A 402 17.52 -15.57 34.34
N ASN A 403 17.76 -14.29 34.63
CA ASN A 403 17.25 -13.14 33.89
C ASN A 403 15.71 -13.04 33.90
N THR A 404 15.07 -13.56 34.93
CA THR A 404 13.62 -13.47 35.14
C THR A 404 13.29 -12.31 36.07
N VAL A 405 12.30 -11.51 35.70
CA VAL A 405 11.82 -10.40 36.53
C VAL A 405 10.94 -10.92 37.66
N GLN A 406 11.12 -10.38 38.87
CA GLN A 406 10.29 -10.67 40.03
C GLN A 406 9.99 -9.39 40.81
N LEU A 407 8.92 -9.41 41.61
CA LEU A 407 8.67 -8.36 42.59
C LEU A 407 9.70 -8.46 43.72
N ASP A 408 10.22 -7.32 44.15
CA ASP A 408 11.11 -7.23 45.31
C ASP A 408 10.31 -7.60 46.59
N PRO A 409 10.61 -8.73 47.26
CA PRO A 409 9.83 -9.19 48.41
C PRO A 409 9.98 -8.26 49.62
N THR A 410 10.99 -7.39 49.63
CA THR A 410 11.23 -6.43 50.71
C THR A 410 10.41 -5.15 50.56
N LYS A 411 9.82 -4.92 49.37
CA LYS A 411 9.09 -3.69 49.06
C LYS A 411 7.61 -3.98 48.91
N LYS A 412 6.79 -3.11 49.51
CA LYS A 412 5.35 -3.11 49.23
C LYS A 412 5.14 -2.70 47.77
N ARG A 413 4.22 -3.41 47.09
CA ARG A 413 3.85 -3.12 45.71
C ARG A 413 3.31 -1.70 45.57
N THR A 414 3.94 -0.91 44.69
CA THR A 414 3.49 0.45 44.37
C THR A 414 2.18 0.40 43.59
N LEU A 415 1.21 1.20 44.02
CA LEU A 415 -0.09 1.35 43.38
C LEU A 415 -0.20 2.73 42.71
N LEU A 416 -0.91 2.77 41.59
CA LEU A 416 -1.33 3.99 40.90
C LEU A 416 -2.51 4.64 41.65
N PRO A 417 -2.85 5.91 41.35
CA PRO A 417 -4.02 6.59 41.92
C PRO A 417 -5.34 5.82 41.72
N SER A 418 -5.44 5.02 40.65
CA SER A 418 -6.59 4.15 40.37
C SER A 418 -6.70 2.93 41.30
N GLY A 419 -5.71 2.68 42.16
CA GLY A 419 -5.60 1.48 42.99
C GLY A 419 -5.00 0.27 42.24
N LYS A 420 -4.78 0.36 40.92
CA LYS A 420 -4.10 -0.69 40.15
C LYS A 420 -2.60 -0.69 40.42
N PRO A 421 -1.91 -1.82 40.24
CA PRO A 421 -0.46 -1.87 40.44
C PRO A 421 0.30 -1.07 39.37
N LEU A 422 1.39 -0.42 39.77
CA LEU A 422 2.30 0.28 38.87
C LEU A 422 2.87 -0.70 37.84
N VAL A 423 3.41 -1.83 38.29
CA VAL A 423 3.87 -2.92 37.41
C VAL A 423 2.71 -3.89 37.20
N PRO A 424 2.18 -4.07 35.97
CA PRO A 424 1.10 -5.01 35.71
C PRO A 424 1.52 -6.48 35.86
N ASP A 425 0.62 -7.34 36.34
CA ASP A 425 0.90 -8.77 36.53
C ASP A 425 1.23 -9.49 35.21
N TYR A 426 0.61 -9.10 34.10
CA TYR A 426 0.89 -9.71 32.79
C TYR A 426 2.35 -9.49 32.38
N ALA A 427 2.94 -8.34 32.71
CA ALA A 427 4.31 -8.00 32.30
C ALA A 427 5.34 -8.87 33.03
N LEU A 428 5.06 -9.24 34.29
CA LEU A 428 5.89 -10.15 35.08
C LEU A 428 5.91 -11.57 34.51
N ASN A 429 4.82 -12.00 33.88
CA ASN A 429 4.67 -13.36 33.34
C ASN A 429 4.96 -13.46 31.85
N PHE A 430 5.11 -12.33 31.15
CA PHE A 430 5.30 -12.30 29.71
C PHE A 430 6.63 -12.95 29.31
N TRP A 431 6.53 -14.04 28.53
CA TRP A 431 7.65 -14.93 28.19
C TRP A 431 8.42 -15.42 29.42
N GLU A 432 7.68 -15.99 30.39
CA GLU A 432 8.25 -16.49 31.65
C GLU A 432 9.03 -15.42 32.41
N GLY A 433 8.63 -14.15 32.26
CA GLY A 433 9.28 -13.00 32.88
C GLY A 433 10.64 -12.63 32.28
N LYS A 434 11.05 -13.22 31.15
CA LYS A 434 12.33 -12.97 30.47
C LYS A 434 12.27 -11.82 29.45
N SER A 435 11.07 -11.33 29.13
CA SER A 435 10.89 -10.30 28.12
C SER A 435 11.41 -8.93 28.55
N LEU A 436 11.86 -8.14 27.56
CA LEU A 436 12.23 -6.73 27.68
C LEU A 436 11.23 -5.81 26.95
N ARG A 437 10.16 -6.38 26.36
CA ARG A 437 9.26 -5.64 25.45
C ARG A 437 8.25 -4.72 26.15
N PRO A 438 7.57 -5.12 27.24
CA PRO A 438 6.54 -4.29 27.85
C PRO A 438 7.08 -2.92 28.26
N PHE A 439 6.36 -1.86 27.92
CA PHE A 439 6.70 -0.45 28.12
C PHE A 439 8.13 -0.09 27.69
N GLY A 440 8.62 -0.73 26.63
CA GLY A 440 9.96 -0.49 26.09
C GLY A 440 10.06 0.81 25.29
N ARG A 441 11.14 1.58 25.54
CA ARG A 441 11.53 2.72 24.71
C ARG A 441 12.45 2.28 23.58
N LEU A 442 12.15 2.79 22.39
CA LEU A 442 13.09 2.80 21.29
C LEU A 442 14.18 3.83 21.56
N TRP A 443 15.32 3.70 20.87
CA TRP A 443 16.40 4.67 20.92
C TRP A 443 16.85 5.13 19.54
N TRP A 444 17.55 6.27 19.50
CA TRP A 444 17.91 6.98 18.28
C TRP A 444 18.80 6.19 17.30
N ASP A 445 19.63 5.29 17.83
CA ASP A 445 20.55 4.44 17.06
C ASP A 445 20.00 3.01 16.84
N GLU A 446 18.69 2.82 17.04
CA GLU A 446 18.00 1.55 16.85
C GLU A 446 17.11 1.57 15.59
N THR A 447 16.78 0.38 15.10
CA THR A 447 15.76 0.17 14.07
C THR A 447 14.47 -0.35 14.71
N MET A 448 13.36 -0.21 13.99
CA MET A 448 12.10 -0.86 14.35
C MET A 448 11.91 -2.10 13.47
N PRO A 449 12.07 -3.33 13.98
CA PRO A 449 12.08 -4.53 13.15
C PRO A 449 10.78 -4.75 12.37
N THR A 450 9.66 -4.33 12.96
CA THR A 450 8.34 -4.45 12.35
C THR A 450 7.43 -3.37 12.86
N VAL A 451 6.84 -2.63 11.92
CA VAL A 451 5.72 -1.74 12.17
C VAL A 451 4.43 -2.56 12.24
N LEU A 452 3.81 -2.61 13.41
CA LEU A 452 2.57 -3.36 13.63
C LEU A 452 1.33 -2.47 13.49
N THR A 453 0.17 -3.10 13.31
CA THR A 453 -1.14 -2.43 13.12
C THR A 453 -1.64 -1.68 14.35
N VAL A 454 -1.04 -1.92 15.52
CA VAL A 454 -1.36 -1.25 16.77
C VAL A 454 -0.07 -0.99 17.55
N PRO A 455 0.21 0.26 17.96
CA PRO A 455 1.31 0.56 18.87
C PRO A 455 0.90 0.19 20.30
N ASP A 456 1.08 -1.08 20.66
CA ASP A 456 0.71 -1.60 21.97
C ASP A 456 1.92 -1.63 22.92
N ALA A 457 1.98 -0.65 23.81
CA ALA A 457 3.02 -0.54 24.82
C ALA A 457 3.03 -1.74 25.79
N HIS A 458 1.96 -2.55 25.88
CA HIS A 458 1.92 -3.69 26.79
C HIS A 458 2.82 -4.84 26.33
N HIS A 459 3.07 -4.99 25.02
CA HIS A 459 3.78 -6.14 24.46
C HIS A 459 4.91 -5.77 23.50
N GLN A 460 5.13 -4.48 23.25
CA GLN A 460 6.05 -3.98 22.22
C GLN A 460 6.94 -2.84 22.74
N VAL A 461 8.10 -2.71 22.10
CA VAL A 461 9.02 -1.57 22.27
C VAL A 461 8.60 -0.48 21.28
N VAL A 462 7.72 0.42 21.71
CA VAL A 462 7.04 1.41 20.85
C VAL A 462 6.99 2.81 21.45
N LEU A 463 7.60 3.01 22.61
CA LEU A 463 7.65 4.33 23.23
C LEU A 463 8.71 5.20 22.53
N HIS A 464 8.39 6.48 22.36
CA HIS A 464 9.30 7.47 21.80
C HIS A 464 10.58 7.57 22.67
N PRO A 465 11.77 7.78 22.06
CA PRO A 465 13.03 7.84 22.81
C PRO A 465 13.02 8.84 23.97
N GLU A 466 12.51 10.04 23.71
CA GLU A 466 12.59 11.16 24.66
C GLU A 466 11.24 11.69 25.17
N GLN A 467 10.12 11.20 24.63
CA GLN A 467 8.78 11.73 24.91
C GLN A 467 7.92 10.65 25.58
N ASP A 468 7.05 11.03 26.50
CA ASP A 468 6.24 10.09 27.30
C ASP A 468 4.97 9.67 26.54
N ARG A 469 5.16 9.07 25.37
CA ARG A 469 4.09 8.60 24.47
C ARG A 469 4.58 7.44 23.61
N VAL A 470 3.63 6.74 22.99
CA VAL A 470 3.93 5.86 21.85
C VAL A 470 4.32 6.68 20.61
N LEU A 471 4.94 6.03 19.62
CA LEU A 471 5.19 6.66 18.33
C LEU A 471 3.89 7.12 17.66
N THR A 472 3.90 8.28 16.99
CA THR A 472 2.75 8.85 16.30
C THR A 472 2.42 8.10 15.00
N ILE A 473 1.23 8.34 14.45
CA ILE A 473 0.86 7.81 13.13
C ILE A 473 1.90 8.21 12.07
N ARG A 474 2.28 9.49 12.01
CA ARG A 474 3.35 9.97 11.10
C ARG A 474 4.71 9.31 11.30
N GLU A 475 5.17 9.14 12.54
CA GLU A 475 6.46 8.49 12.82
C GLU A 475 6.46 7.05 12.28
N ILE A 476 5.36 6.33 12.49
CA ILE A 476 5.17 4.98 11.96
C ILE A 476 5.02 4.97 10.43
N ALA A 477 4.34 5.95 9.84
CA ALA A 477 4.23 6.10 8.39
C ALA A 477 5.60 6.33 7.74
N ARG A 478 6.47 7.15 8.34
CA ARG A 478 7.84 7.35 7.88
C ARG A 478 8.67 6.09 7.97
N LEU A 479 8.52 5.29 9.03
CA LEU A 479 9.16 3.98 9.13
C LEU A 479 8.72 3.06 7.96
N GLN A 480 7.45 3.08 7.56
CA GLN A 480 7.00 2.39 6.34
C GLN A 480 7.38 3.10 5.01
N GLY A 481 8.11 4.21 5.09
CA GLY A 481 8.58 4.99 3.93
C GLY A 481 7.48 5.73 3.17
N PHE A 482 6.32 5.97 3.78
CA PHE A 482 5.28 6.82 3.19
C PHE A 482 5.76 8.27 3.09
N PRO A 483 5.63 8.92 1.92
CA PRO A 483 5.88 10.35 1.77
C PRO A 483 5.06 11.18 2.78
N ASP A 484 5.60 12.32 3.21
CA ASP A 484 4.95 13.15 4.23
C ASP A 484 3.69 13.85 3.74
N TYR A 485 3.52 13.99 2.42
CA TYR A 485 2.26 14.44 1.84
C TYR A 485 1.17 13.38 1.90
N TYR A 486 1.51 12.10 2.14
CA TYR A 486 0.54 11.01 2.13
C TYR A 486 -0.37 11.10 3.35
N ARG A 487 -1.68 11.21 3.13
CA ARG A 487 -2.68 11.46 4.18
C ARG A 487 -3.46 10.20 4.52
N PHE A 488 -3.79 10.02 5.79
CA PHE A 488 -4.60 8.90 6.25
C PHE A 488 -5.97 9.36 6.79
N PHE A 489 -7.01 8.61 6.47
CA PHE A 489 -8.38 8.83 6.90
C PHE A 489 -8.81 7.79 7.95
N GLY A 490 -9.84 8.12 8.73
CA GLY A 490 -10.42 7.26 9.76
C GLY A 490 -9.94 7.62 11.18
N THR A 491 -10.33 6.77 12.13
CA THR A 491 -9.90 6.87 13.53
C THR A 491 -8.41 6.62 13.69
N VAL A 492 -7.82 7.07 14.81
CA VAL A 492 -6.40 6.83 15.13
C VAL A 492 -6.03 5.35 14.99
N LYS A 493 -6.88 4.43 15.48
CA LYS A 493 -6.67 2.99 15.39
C LYS A 493 -6.67 2.50 13.93
N GLU A 494 -7.60 2.98 13.11
CA GLU A 494 -7.67 2.61 11.69
C GLU A 494 -6.46 3.12 10.91
N ARG A 495 -5.96 4.32 11.21
CA ARG A 495 -4.75 4.86 10.56
C ARG A 495 -3.51 4.03 10.90
N TYR A 496 -3.31 3.61 12.15
CA TYR A 496 -2.24 2.66 12.49
C TYR A 496 -2.40 1.31 11.79
N ARG A 497 -3.62 0.78 11.71
CA ARG A 497 -3.90 -0.48 10.99
C ARG A 497 -3.53 -0.39 9.52
N GLN A 498 -3.91 0.70 8.87
CA GLN A 498 -3.60 0.96 7.46
C GLN A 498 -2.09 0.96 7.20
N ILE A 499 -1.31 1.61 8.06
CA ILE A 499 0.15 1.68 7.91
C ILE A 499 0.80 0.33 8.23
N GLY A 500 0.34 -0.37 9.28
CA GLY A 500 0.83 -1.69 9.63
C GLY A 500 0.57 -2.76 8.57
N ASN A 501 -0.58 -2.68 7.89
CA ASN A 501 -0.92 -3.62 6.81
C ASN A 501 -0.20 -3.31 5.49
N ALA A 502 0.35 -2.10 5.33
CA ALA A 502 0.94 -1.68 4.07
C ALA A 502 2.27 -2.38 3.77
N VAL A 503 2.53 -2.64 2.49
CA VAL A 503 3.89 -2.87 1.99
C VAL A 503 4.68 -1.56 2.11
N ALA A 504 5.91 -1.64 2.62
CA ALA A 504 6.81 -0.49 2.67
C ALA A 504 6.96 0.13 1.27
N VAL A 505 6.69 1.43 1.15
CA VAL A 505 6.71 2.14 -0.15
C VAL A 505 8.06 2.00 -0.88
N PRO A 506 9.23 2.08 -0.21
CA PRO A 506 10.52 1.86 -0.86
C PRO A 506 10.62 0.49 -1.53
N VAL A 507 10.03 -0.56 -0.93
CA VAL A 507 10.05 -1.91 -1.52
C VAL A 507 9.21 -1.96 -2.77
N GLY A 508 7.99 -1.42 -2.72
CA GLY A 508 7.16 -1.26 -3.92
C GLY A 508 7.91 -0.48 -5.01
N LYS A 509 8.67 0.55 -4.64
CA LYS A 509 9.50 1.35 -5.56
C LYS A 509 10.61 0.53 -6.21
N ALA A 510 11.35 -0.28 -5.47
CA ALA A 510 12.37 -1.15 -6.05
C ALA A 510 11.77 -2.20 -7.00
N LEU A 511 10.66 -2.81 -6.61
CA LEU A 511 9.92 -3.77 -7.43
C LEU A 511 9.36 -3.12 -8.70
N GLY A 512 8.82 -1.90 -8.58
CA GLY A 512 8.30 -1.14 -9.71
C GLY A 512 9.37 -0.79 -10.73
N TYR A 513 10.58 -0.45 -10.25
CA TYR A 513 11.73 -0.19 -11.12
C TYR A 513 12.17 -1.46 -11.88
N ALA A 514 12.32 -2.58 -11.18
CA ALA A 514 12.66 -3.86 -11.79
C ALA A 514 11.61 -4.31 -12.83
N MET A 515 10.33 -4.17 -12.48
CA MET A 515 9.21 -4.44 -13.37
C MET A 515 9.26 -3.57 -14.62
N GLY A 516 9.55 -2.28 -14.47
CA GLY A 516 9.61 -1.36 -15.59
C GLY A 516 10.80 -1.62 -16.51
N LEU A 517 11.97 -1.98 -15.99
CA LEU A 517 13.09 -2.46 -16.82
C LEU A 517 12.71 -3.73 -17.59
N ALA A 518 12.03 -4.69 -16.95
CA ALA A 518 11.59 -5.90 -17.62
C ALA A 518 10.55 -5.63 -18.72
N TRP A 519 9.62 -4.69 -18.49
CA TRP A 519 8.67 -4.24 -19.50
C TRP A 519 9.36 -3.60 -20.70
N LEU A 520 10.37 -2.75 -20.44
CA LEU A 520 11.17 -2.09 -21.46
C LEU A 520 12.22 -2.99 -22.11
N LYS A 521 12.29 -4.28 -21.71
CA LYS A 521 13.28 -5.26 -22.18
C LYS A 521 14.73 -4.82 -21.93
N GLN A 522 14.94 -4.15 -20.80
CA GLN A 522 16.23 -3.69 -20.30
C GLN A 522 16.70 -4.51 -19.08
N SER A 523 15.95 -5.53 -18.67
CA SER A 523 16.35 -6.48 -17.63
C SER A 523 17.27 -7.58 -18.18
N GLY A 524 18.12 -8.13 -17.32
CA GLY A 524 18.86 -9.36 -17.62
C GLY A 524 18.03 -10.62 -17.36
N ASP A 525 18.67 -11.78 -17.57
CA ASP A 525 18.06 -13.11 -17.35
C ASP A 525 18.32 -13.68 -15.93
N GLU A 526 19.14 -12.99 -15.14
CA GLU A 526 19.47 -13.40 -13.76
C GLU A 526 18.30 -13.19 -12.79
N PRO A 527 18.17 -13.96 -11.70
CA PRO A 527 17.07 -13.77 -10.74
C PRO A 527 17.17 -12.46 -9.95
N LEU A 528 18.38 -11.89 -9.83
CA LEU A 528 18.68 -10.74 -8.99
C LEU A 528 19.24 -9.58 -9.82
N MET A 529 18.94 -8.35 -9.42
CA MET A 529 19.51 -7.14 -10.03
C MET A 529 20.03 -6.16 -8.98
N THR A 530 21.06 -5.40 -9.32
CA THR A 530 21.51 -4.27 -8.51
C THR A 530 20.74 -3.00 -8.87
N LEU A 531 20.34 -2.24 -7.86
CA LEU A 531 19.73 -0.93 -8.08
C LEU A 531 20.84 0.12 -8.34
N PRO A 532 20.54 1.21 -9.08
CA PRO A 532 21.47 2.32 -9.25
C PRO A 532 21.91 2.93 -7.92
N SER A 533 23.08 3.58 -7.92
CA SER A 533 23.56 4.35 -6.75
C SER A 533 22.55 5.42 -6.33
N ASN A 534 22.39 5.64 -5.02
CA ASN A 534 21.43 6.59 -4.44
C ASN A 534 19.95 6.35 -4.81
N PHE A 535 19.58 5.15 -5.27
CA PHE A 535 18.19 4.82 -5.65
C PHE A 535 17.19 5.06 -4.51
N ALA A 536 17.58 4.75 -3.27
CA ALA A 536 16.72 4.86 -2.09
C ALA A 536 16.14 6.27 -1.94
N PHE A 537 16.96 7.30 -2.15
CA PHE A 537 16.59 8.71 -1.96
C PHE A 537 16.42 9.49 -3.26
N SER A 538 16.26 8.81 -4.40
CA SER A 538 16.11 9.45 -5.70
C SER A 538 14.68 9.38 -6.26
N TYR A 539 14.22 10.48 -6.86
CA TYR A 539 13.03 10.55 -7.73
C TYR A 539 13.38 10.80 -9.20
N LYS A 540 14.68 10.86 -9.53
CA LYS A 540 15.22 11.06 -10.87
C LYS A 540 16.46 10.19 -11.04
N VAL A 541 16.43 9.21 -11.94
CA VAL A 541 17.66 8.52 -12.30
C VAL A 541 18.57 9.54 -13.02
N PRO A 542 19.84 9.72 -12.62
CA PRO A 542 20.77 10.48 -13.43
C PRO A 542 20.77 9.86 -14.82
N GLN A 543 20.43 10.64 -15.85
CA GLN A 543 20.58 10.15 -17.22
C GLN A 543 22.03 9.66 -17.34
N LEU A 544 22.23 8.39 -17.71
CA LEU A 544 23.54 7.93 -18.14
C LEU A 544 23.94 8.87 -19.27
N SER A 545 24.86 9.78 -18.97
CA SER A 545 25.49 10.59 -19.99
C SER A 545 26.14 9.60 -20.95
N THR A 546 25.59 9.47 -22.16
CA THR A 546 26.29 8.86 -23.27
C THR A 546 27.48 9.76 -23.56
N SER A 547 28.60 9.51 -22.89
CA SER A 547 29.88 10.13 -23.15
C SER A 547 30.45 9.53 -24.44
N SER A 548 29.87 9.95 -25.56
CA SER A 548 30.44 9.79 -26.88
C SER A 548 30.70 11.18 -27.44
N SER A 549 31.91 11.71 -27.20
CA SER A 549 32.65 12.66 -28.06
C SER A 549 33.52 13.68 -27.30
N GLU A 550 34.54 13.24 -26.56
CA GLU A 550 35.70 14.11 -26.27
C GLU A 550 37.01 13.31 -26.28
N VAL A 551 37.34 12.72 -27.43
CA VAL A 551 38.74 12.38 -27.77
C VAL A 551 38.94 12.68 -29.25
N GLN A 552 39.19 13.95 -29.57
CA GLN A 552 39.99 14.38 -30.73
C GLN A 552 40.08 15.91 -30.69
N ASN A 553 41.12 16.41 -30.02
CA ASN A 553 41.91 17.57 -30.43
C ASN A 553 42.83 17.94 -29.27
N MET A 554 44.10 17.54 -29.35
CA MET A 554 45.27 18.34 -28.97
C MET A 554 46.52 17.44 -28.98
N SER A 555 47.26 17.47 -30.09
CA SER A 555 48.73 17.55 -30.11
C SER A 555 49.20 17.69 -31.56
N SER A 556 49.32 18.95 -31.96
CA SER A 556 50.42 19.42 -32.80
C SER A 556 51.65 19.61 -31.92
#